data_AF-A0AAV4GA05-F1
#
_entry.id   AF-A0AAV4GA05-F1
#
_cell.length_a   1.000
_cell.length_b   1.000
_cell.length_c   1.000
_cell.angle_alpha   90.00
_cell.angle_beta   90.00
_cell.angle_gamma   90.00
#
_symmetry.space_group_name_H-M   'P 1'
#
loop_
_entity.id
_entity.type
_entity.pdbx_description
1 polymer ?
#
loop_
_entity_poly.entity_id
_entity_poly.type
_entity_poly.pdbx_seq_one_letter_code
_entity_poly.pdbx_strand_id
1 'polypeptide(L)'
;MQLYASYCYQSLSYYFDRDDVALAGFAKYFKKASDEEREHGEKFMTYQNKRGGRIILQDIKKPEFEDITCLKAMEIALTLRGR
;
A
#
# COMPACT_ATOMS: atom_id res chain seq x y z
N MET A 1 -8.83 -2.04 -3.94
CA MET A 1 -8.54 -0.79 -3.20
C MET A 1 -7.50 -1.04 -2.11
N GLN A 2 -7.76 -1.84 -1.08
CA GLN A 2 -6.83 -1.88 0.08
C GLN A 2 -5.56 -2.69 -0.20
N LEU A 3 -5.68 -3.86 -0.82
CA LEU A 3 -4.49 -4.65 -1.22
C LEU A 3 -3.65 -3.95 -2.30
N TYR A 4 -4.28 -3.17 -3.18
CA TYR A 4 -3.55 -2.33 -4.13
C TYR A 4 -2.82 -1.17 -3.43
N ALA A 5 -3.49 -0.48 -2.50
CA ALA A 5 -2.85 0.55 -1.69
C ALA A 5 -1.69 -0.02 -0.86
N SER A 6 -1.89 -1.18 -0.23
CA SER A 6 -0.84 -1.91 0.48
C SER A 6 0.35 -2.23 -0.43
N TYR A 7 0.11 -2.67 -1.66
CA TYR A 7 1.16 -3.00 -2.62
C TYR A 7 1.92 -1.75 -3.11
N CYS A 8 1.21 -0.64 -3.34
CA CYS A 8 1.83 0.66 -3.64
C CYS A 8 2.71 1.15 -2.49
N TYR A 9 2.20 1.12 -1.25
CA TYR A 9 2.97 1.51 -0.06
C TYR A 9 4.16 0.60 0.19
N GLN A 10 4.02 -0.70 -0.07
CA GLN A 10 5.13 -1.63 0.03
C GLN A 10 6.24 -1.26 -0.96
N SER A 11 5.88 -1.01 -2.21
CA SER A 11 6.84 -0.58 -3.24
C SER A 11 7.55 0.73 -2.85
N LEU A 12 6.81 1.73 -2.36
CA LEU A 12 7.41 2.98 -1.86
C LEU A 12 8.33 2.75 -0.65
N SER A 13 7.94 1.88 0.29
CA SER A 13 8.75 1.55 1.46
C SER A 13 10.13 1.03 1.05
N TYR A 14 10.18 0.05 0.14
CA TYR A 14 11.43 -0.50 -0.37
C TYR A 14 12.19 0.45 -1.29
N TYR A 15 11.51 1.37 -2.00
CA TYR A 15 12.18 2.42 -2.74
C TYR A 15 13.00 3.34 -1.82
N PHE A 16 12.40 3.81 -0.73
CA PHE A 16 13.07 4.70 0.23
C PHE A 16 14.13 4.00 1.09
N ASP A 17 14.12 2.66 1.13
CA ASP A 17 15.09 1.82 1.84
C ASP A 17 16.35 1.50 1.01
N ARG A 18 16.36 1.83 -0.29
CA ARG A 18 17.55 1.66 -1.15
C ARG A 18 18.74 2.46 -0.62
N ASP A 19 19.95 1.98 -0.84
CA ASP A 19 21.20 2.63 -0.42
C ASP A 19 21.42 3.99 -1.10
N ASP A 20 20.94 4.16 -2.33
CA ASP A 20 21.05 5.41 -3.11
C ASP A 20 19.93 6.43 -2.84
N VAL A 21 18.91 6.05 -2.05
CA VAL A 21 17.85 6.97 -1.57
C VAL A 21 18.00 7.22 -0.06
N ALA A 22 18.20 6.16 0.73
CA ALA A 22 18.56 6.15 2.15
C ALA A 22 17.67 6.99 3.08
N LEU A 23 16.35 7.02 2.83
CA LEU A 23 15.38 7.75 3.65
C LEU A 23 14.59 6.82 4.57
N ALA A 24 15.26 6.28 5.58
CA ALA A 24 14.70 5.29 6.52
C ALA A 24 13.38 5.73 7.18
N GLY A 25 13.19 7.04 7.41
CA GLY A 25 11.94 7.58 7.96
C GLY A 25 10.74 7.38 7.02
N PHE A 26 10.94 7.64 5.72
CA PHE A 26 9.94 7.39 4.68
C PHE A 26 9.72 5.88 4.49
N ALA A 27 10.79 5.09 4.46
CA ALA A 27 10.70 3.64 4.37
C ALA A 27 9.82 3.05 5.48
N LYS A 28 10.06 3.46 6.73
CA LYS A 28 9.27 3.05 7.90
C LYS A 28 7.82 3.54 7.84
N TYR A 29 7.59 4.79 7.44
CA TYR A 29 6.24 5.35 7.27
C TYR A 29 5.42 4.52 6.30
N PHE A 30 5.96 4.27 5.10
CA PHE A 30 5.27 3.51 4.07
C PHE A 30 5.14 2.03 4.41
N LYS A 31 6.09 1.44 5.15
CA LYS A 31 5.93 0.07 5.67
C LYS A 31 4.71 -0.05 6.56
N LYS A 32 4.56 0.89 7.51
CA LYS A 32 3.42 0.92 8.43
C LYS A 32 2.10 1.11 7.68
N ALA A 33 2.05 2.05 6.73
CA ALA A 33 0.86 2.26 5.90
C ALA A 33 0.50 1.01 5.07
N SER A 34 1.49 0.30 4.54
CA SER A 34 1.28 -0.96 3.81
C SER A 34 0.66 -2.05 4.69
N ASP A 35 1.16 -2.19 5.93
CA ASP A 35 0.65 -3.17 6.89
C ASP A 35 -0.78 -2.81 7.36
N GLU A 36 -1.07 -1.53 7.61
CA GLU A 36 -2.42 -1.05 7.96
C GLU A 36 -3.45 -1.38 6.86
N GLU A 37 -3.14 -1.10 5.58
CA GLU A 37 -4.07 -1.39 4.48
C GLU A 37 -4.23 -2.89 4.22
N ARG A 38 -3.21 -3.70 4.49
CA ARG A 38 -3.31 -5.16 4.42
C ARG A 38 -4.26 -5.69 5.50
N GLU A 39 -4.13 -5.20 6.72
CA GLU A 39 -5.04 -5.53 7.82
C GLU A 39 -6.49 -5.11 7.48
N HIS A 40 -6.69 -3.94 6.87
CA HIS A 40 -8.01 -3.54 6.38
C HIS A 40 -8.57 -4.52 5.34
N GLY A 41 -7.77 -4.95 4.37
CA GLY A 41 -8.16 -5.96 3.39
C GLY A 41 -8.60 -7.28 4.04
N GLU A 42 -7.82 -7.77 5.00
CA GLU A 42 -8.11 -9.01 5.74
C GLU A 42 -9.38 -8.89 6.61
N LYS A 43 -9.62 -7.72 7.22
CA LYS A 43 -10.87 -7.44 7.95
C LYS A 43 -12.10 -7.56 7.04
N PHE A 44 -12.04 -7.03 5.83
CA PHE A 44 -13.13 -7.18 4.86
C PHE A 44 -13.35 -8.64 4.45
N MET A 45 -12.28 -9.39 4.17
CA MET A 45 -12.36 -10.81 3.85
C MET A 45 -12.99 -11.62 4.99
N THR A 46 -12.54 -11.35 6.22
CA THR A 46 -13.10 -11.98 7.44
C THR A 46 -14.58 -11.65 7.59
N TYR A 47 -14.97 -10.40 7.37
CA TYR A 47 -16.37 -9.98 7.46
C TYR A 47 -17.23 -10.63 6.36
N GLN A 48 -16.71 -10.73 5.13
CA GLN A 48 -17.40 -11.40 4.03
C GLN A 48 -17.70 -12.87 4.38
N ASN A 49 -16.72 -13.60 4.90
CA ASN A 49 -16.91 -14.97 5.38
C ASN A 49 -17.93 -15.05 6.54
N LYS A 50 -17.87 -14.10 7.49
CA LYS A 50 -18.81 -14.03 8.63
C LYS A 50 -20.27 -13.88 8.17
N ARG A 51 -20.52 -13.25 7.02
CA ARG A 51 -21.86 -13.05 6.45
C ARG A 51 -22.29 -14.17 5.50
N GLY A 52 -21.50 -15.24 5.36
CA GLY A 52 -21.78 -16.35 4.45
C GLY A 52 -21.46 -16.05 2.99
N GLY A 53 -20.81 -14.92 2.70
CA GLY A 53 -20.35 -14.57 1.37
C GLY A 53 -19.16 -15.42 0.92
N ARG A 54 -18.84 -15.38 -0.37
CA ARG A 54 -17.64 -15.97 -0.95
C ARG A 54 -16.68 -14.87 -1.36
N ILE A 55 -15.40 -15.04 -1.03
CA ILE A 55 -14.34 -14.14 -1.45
C ILE A 55 -13.92 -14.54 -2.87
N ILE A 56 -13.95 -13.59 -3.80
CA ILE A 56 -13.43 -13.75 -5.15
C ILE A 56 -12.28 -12.74 -5.30
N LEU A 57 -11.06 -13.25 -5.26
CA LEU A 57 -9.86 -12.42 -5.45
C LEU A 57 -9.67 -12.09 -6.93
N GLN A 58 -9.00 -10.98 -7.19
CA GLN A 58 -8.68 -10.48 -8.53
C GLN A 58 -7.21 -10.09 -8.58
N ASP A 59 -6.69 -9.92 -9.79
CA ASP A 59 -5.32 -9.46 -9.99
C ASP A 59 -5.07 -8.11 -9.32
N ILE A 60 -3.96 -8.01 -8.61
CA ILE A 60 -3.46 -6.74 -8.08
C ILE A 60 -2.52 -6.16 -9.14
N LYS A 61 -2.91 -5.04 -9.76
CA LYS A 61 -2.06 -4.35 -10.72
C LYS A 61 -0.76 -3.88 -10.04
N LYS A 62 0.35 -3.98 -10.77
CA LYS A 62 1.64 -3.44 -10.32
C LYS A 62 1.53 -1.93 -10.08
N PRO A 63 2.21 -1.38 -9.07
CA PRO A 63 2.35 0.06 -8.93
C PRO A 63 3.18 0.60 -10.10
N GLU A 64 2.72 1.70 -10.70
CA GLU A 64 3.45 2.39 -11.76
C GLU A 64 3.85 3.77 -11.24
N PHE A 65 5.15 3.96 -11.06
CA PHE A 65 5.74 5.19 -10.56
C PHE A 65 6.89 5.60 -11.49
N GLU A 66 6.90 6.87 -11.88
CA GLU A 66 8.00 7.51 -12.57
C GLU A 66 8.62 8.57 -11.63
N ASP A 67 9.95 8.67 -11.62
CA ASP A 67 10.72 9.71 -10.91
C ASP A 67 10.24 9.98 -9.47
N ILE A 68 10.29 8.97 -8.61
CA ILE A 68 9.77 9.06 -7.24
C ILE A 68 10.59 10.06 -6.41
N THR A 69 9.95 11.17 -6.05
CA THR A 69 10.43 12.12 -5.04
C THR A 69 9.63 11.98 -3.74
N CYS A 70 10.15 12.54 -2.64
CA CYS A 70 9.43 12.58 -1.36
C CYS A 70 8.04 13.24 -1.49
N LEU A 71 7.96 14.36 -2.23
CA LEU A 71 6.70 15.04 -2.48
C LEU A 71 5.74 14.14 -3.26
N LYS A 72 6.22 13.53 -4.36
CA LYS A 72 5.40 12.64 -5.18
C LYS A 72 4.89 11.44 -4.40
N ALA A 73 5.73 10.86 -3.55
CA ALA A 73 5.33 9.75 -2.70
C ALA A 73 4.22 10.14 -1.71
N MET A 74 4.27 11.34 -1.12
CA MET A 74 3.20 11.83 -0.24
C MET A 74 1.92 12.19 -1.02
N GLU A 75 2.02 12.73 -2.23
CA GLU A 75 0.87 12.93 -3.12
C GLU A 75 0.19 11.61 -3.49
N ILE A 76 0.98 10.58 -3.79
CA ILE A 76 0.49 9.22 -4.03
C ILE A 76 -0.22 8.70 -2.78
N ALA A 77 0.37 8.87 -1.59
CA ALA A 77 -0.23 8.46 -0.33
C ALA A 77 -1.59 9.13 -0.08
N LEU A 78 -1.65 10.45 -0.30
CA LEU A 78 -2.88 11.23 -0.16
C LEU A 78 -3.96 10.71 -1.13
N THR A 79 -3.58 10.44 -2.38
CA THR A 79 -4.50 9.92 -3.41
C THR A 79 -5.00 8.51 -3.07
N LEU A 80 -4.15 7.65 -2.51
CA LEU A 80 -4.52 6.28 -2.14
C LEU A 80 -5.43 6.24 -0.90
N ARG A 81 -5.26 7.15 0.06
CA ARG A 81 -6.14 7.27 1.23
C ARG A 81 -7.47 7.98 0.95
N GLY A 82 -7.49 8.91 0.00
CA GLY A 82 -8.69 9.69 -0.36
C GLY A 82 -9.65 8.98 -1.32
N ARG A 83 -9.41 7.71 -1.63
CA ARG A 83 -10.28 6.86 -2.46
C ARG A 83 -11.03 5.87 -1.59
#